data_AF-A0A536U358-F1
#
_entry.id   AF-A0A536U358-F1
#
_cell.length_a   1.000
_cell.length_b   1.000
_cell.length_c   1.000
_cell.angle_alpha   90.00
_cell.angle_beta   90.00
_cell.angle_gamma   90.00
#
_symmetry.space_group_name_H-M   'P 1'
#
loop_
_entity.id
_entity.type
_entity.pdbx_description
1 polymer ?
#
loop_
_entity_poly.entity_id
_entity_poly.type
_entity_poly.pdbx_seq_one_letter_code
_entity_poly.pdbx_strand_id
1 'polypeptide(L)'
;MTPSPVSGPAGGASSRIRNTGIVILAGLAVLCWLEPAPLARFQAAWFDALQRVAPREVGTLPAIIVAIDDKSITALGQWPWPRSTLARLVREISHARPAAIGLDILMAEPDRLSAERLLDQIRQFDIEISARLSALPSTDELLARALADTSAVLPLVATRESTGVVLRAAPILVRDTNSQPDAASQRLNVPRFGGVVGSLEELDRAASGRGLITILPTDGIIRRIPLVFDINGTLAPALLIEVLRVAQHVDAFHLFTRRGAIERISVGDWSARLEDDGAVRPYYSHRDPRRFVSAVDVIDGKIDNERLRQKVVLIGAAGVGLVNYQNTPLREPMTGTEVQAQLL
;
A
#
# COMPACT_ATOMS: atom_id res chain seq x y z
N MET A 1 -9.45 79.21 -37.33
CA MET A 1 -9.56 78.61 -35.98
C MET A 1 -9.43 77.10 -36.14
N THR A 2 -8.22 76.59 -35.98
CA THR A 2 -7.90 75.16 -35.97
C THR A 2 -7.84 74.68 -34.51
N PRO A 3 -8.50 73.58 -34.12
CA PRO A 3 -8.36 73.05 -32.77
C PRO A 3 -7.06 72.23 -32.67
N SER A 4 -6.24 72.54 -31.67
CA SER A 4 -5.07 71.75 -31.29
C SER A 4 -5.49 70.39 -30.69
N PRO A 5 -4.81 69.28 -31.01
CA PRO A 5 -5.08 68.00 -30.36
C PRO A 5 -4.40 67.96 -28.99
N VAL A 6 -5.18 67.63 -27.96
CA VAL A 6 -4.70 67.30 -26.62
C VAL A 6 -4.05 65.92 -26.67
N SER A 7 -2.72 65.87 -26.62
CA SER A 7 -1.95 64.64 -26.44
C SER A 7 -1.85 64.30 -24.95
N GLY A 8 -2.74 63.43 -24.48
CA GLY A 8 -2.66 62.85 -23.14
C GLY A 8 -1.59 61.75 -23.06
N PRO A 9 -0.66 61.75 -22.08
CA PRO A 9 0.34 60.70 -21.95
C PRO A 9 -0.25 59.52 -21.16
N ALA A 10 -0.95 58.61 -21.83
CA ALA A 10 -1.51 57.40 -21.21
C ALA A 10 -0.77 56.09 -21.59
N GLY A 11 0.37 56.18 -22.30
CA GLY A 11 1.10 54.99 -22.79
C GLY A 11 2.15 54.40 -21.83
N GLY A 12 2.63 55.18 -20.84
CA GLY A 12 3.77 54.79 -20.00
C GLY A 12 3.43 53.94 -18.78
N ALA A 13 2.25 54.13 -18.18
CA ALA A 13 1.85 53.38 -16.98
C ALA A 13 1.41 51.94 -17.31
N SER A 14 0.67 51.77 -18.42
CA SER A 14 0.21 50.45 -18.89
C SER A 14 1.36 49.54 -19.32
N SER A 15 2.38 50.09 -19.99
CA SER A 15 3.57 49.31 -20.39
C SER A 15 4.44 48.91 -19.20
N ARG A 16 4.55 49.76 -18.18
CA ARG A 16 5.27 49.45 -16.93
C ARG A 16 4.57 48.33 -16.15
N ILE A 17 3.25 48.41 -15.97
CA ILE A 17 2.47 47.35 -15.30
C ILE A 17 2.62 46.02 -16.04
N ARG A 18 2.50 46.03 -17.38
CA ARG A 18 2.69 44.82 -18.20
C ARG A 18 4.08 44.23 -18.05
N ASN A 19 5.12 45.05 -18.11
CA ASN A 19 6.51 44.58 -18.00
C ASN A 19 6.80 44.03 -16.59
N THR A 20 6.32 44.70 -15.54
CA THR A 20 6.42 44.20 -14.17
C THR A 20 5.69 42.86 -14.01
N GLY A 21 4.48 42.73 -14.58
CA GLY A 21 3.74 41.47 -14.59
C GLY A 21 4.49 40.34 -15.28
N ILE A 22 5.09 40.59 -16.45
CA ILE A 22 5.90 39.59 -17.17
C ILE A 22 7.12 39.18 -16.35
N VAL A 23 7.82 40.13 -15.71
CA VAL A 23 8.99 39.81 -14.87
C VAL A 23 8.60 38.96 -13.67
N ILE A 24 7.48 39.27 -13.00
CA ILE A 24 6.98 38.47 -11.89
C ILE A 24 6.58 37.07 -12.37
N LEU A 25 5.85 36.95 -13.48
CA LEU A 25 5.46 35.67 -14.06
C LEU A 25 6.66 34.83 -14.48
N ALA A 26 7.67 35.44 -15.11
CA ALA A 26 8.91 34.77 -15.46
C ALA A 26 9.67 34.31 -14.22
N GLY A 27 9.73 35.14 -13.18
CA GLY A 27 10.33 34.77 -11.88
C GLY A 27 9.61 33.60 -11.21
N LEU A 28 8.27 33.61 -11.20
CA LEU A 28 7.47 32.49 -10.68
C LEU A 28 7.64 31.23 -11.54
N ALA A 29 7.67 31.36 -12.86
CA ALA A 29 7.90 30.23 -13.76
C ALA A 29 9.29 29.60 -13.53
N VAL A 30 10.33 30.42 -13.34
CA VAL A 30 11.68 29.94 -12.99
C VAL A 30 11.68 29.27 -11.62
N LEU A 31 10.98 29.83 -10.62
CA LEU A 31 10.87 29.23 -9.29
C LEU A 31 10.16 27.86 -9.35
N CYS A 32 9.09 27.75 -10.13
CA CYS A 32 8.37 26.50 -10.38
C CYS A 32 9.22 25.51 -11.18
N TRP A 33 10.08 25.98 -12.09
CA TRP A 33 10.93 25.11 -12.89
C TRP A 33 12.13 24.57 -12.12
N LEU A 34 12.71 25.39 -11.22
CA LEU A 34 13.88 25.00 -10.42
C LEU A 34 13.52 24.21 -9.16
N GLU A 35 12.25 24.21 -8.75
CA GLU A 35 11.73 23.56 -7.53
C GLU A 35 12.69 23.61 -6.32
N PRO A 36 13.13 24.81 -5.89
CA PRO A 36 14.12 24.91 -4.82
C PRO A 36 13.56 24.32 -3.51
N ALA A 37 14.42 23.76 -2.67
CA ALA A 37 14.01 23.09 -1.43
C ALA A 37 13.01 23.87 -0.53
N PRO A 38 13.11 25.21 -0.39
CA PRO A 38 12.11 25.99 0.33
C PRO A 38 10.70 25.96 -0.29
N LEU A 39 10.60 25.94 -1.63
CA LEU A 39 9.32 25.86 -2.33
C LEU A 39 8.66 24.49 -2.10
N ALA A 40 9.43 23.41 -2.18
CA ALA A 40 8.93 22.06 -1.92
C ALA A 40 8.38 21.91 -0.49
N ARG A 41 9.08 22.51 0.50
CA ARG A 41 8.60 22.56 1.89
C ARG A 41 7.30 23.36 2.04
N PHE A 42 7.19 24.50 1.37
CA PHE A 42 5.97 25.29 1.37
C PHE A 42 4.80 24.53 0.75
N GLN A 43 5.00 23.87 -0.40
CA GLN A 43 3.98 23.04 -1.04
C GLN A 43 3.55 21.87 -0.14
N ALA A 44 4.50 21.21 0.54
CA ALA A 44 4.20 20.15 1.50
C ALA A 44 3.38 20.68 2.70
N ALA A 45 3.77 21.82 3.27
CA ALA A 45 3.03 22.45 4.37
C ALA A 45 1.63 22.90 3.95
N TRP A 46 1.48 23.41 2.72
CA TRP A 46 0.19 23.77 2.14
C TRP A 46 -0.70 22.56 1.92
N PHE A 47 -0.15 21.48 1.35
CA PHE A 47 -0.86 20.19 1.22
C PHE A 47 -1.33 19.69 2.59
N ASP A 48 -0.49 19.75 3.62
CA ASP A 48 -0.86 19.35 4.98
C ASP A 48 -1.94 20.24 5.60
N ALA A 49 -1.93 21.54 5.30
CA ALA A 49 -2.98 22.44 5.73
C ALA A 49 -4.31 22.09 5.05
N LEU A 50 -4.31 21.84 3.74
CA LEU A 50 -5.50 21.46 2.99
C LEU A 50 -6.12 20.16 3.49
N GLN A 51 -5.30 19.12 3.74
CA GLN A 51 -5.78 17.85 4.29
C GLN A 51 -6.48 18.05 5.65
N ARG A 52 -6.01 18.98 6.48
CA ARG A 52 -6.59 19.26 7.80
C ARG A 52 -7.83 20.16 7.75
N VAL A 53 -7.88 21.10 6.81
CA VAL A 53 -9.01 22.03 6.65
C VAL A 53 -10.17 21.37 5.93
N ALA A 54 -9.88 20.52 4.95
CA ALA A 54 -10.87 19.83 4.14
C ALA A 54 -10.47 18.35 3.97
N PRO A 55 -10.51 17.53 5.04
CA PRO A 55 -10.27 16.10 4.96
C PRO A 55 -11.31 15.41 4.07
N ARG A 56 -10.97 14.24 3.53
CA ARG A 56 -11.89 13.47 2.68
C ARG A 56 -13.09 12.99 3.48
N GLU A 57 -14.29 13.24 2.97
CA GLU A 57 -15.52 12.68 3.54
C GLU A 57 -15.68 11.19 3.18
N VAL A 58 -16.06 10.37 4.15
CA VAL A 58 -16.20 8.92 3.98
C VAL A 58 -17.67 8.56 3.87
N GLY A 59 -18.14 8.36 2.63
CA GLY A 59 -19.48 7.83 2.37
C GLY A 59 -19.57 6.31 2.54
N THR A 60 -18.60 5.58 1.98
CA THR A 60 -18.54 4.11 2.01
C THR A 60 -17.17 3.61 2.44
N LEU A 61 -17.15 2.44 3.07
CA LEU A 61 -15.93 1.72 3.47
C LEU A 61 -15.82 0.43 2.64
N PRO A 62 -15.13 0.46 1.49
CA PRO A 62 -14.92 -0.74 0.66
C PRO A 62 -13.82 -1.67 1.24
N ALA A 63 -12.89 -1.11 2.02
CA ALA A 63 -11.86 -1.86 2.73
C ALA A 63 -12.09 -1.85 4.24
N ILE A 64 -12.10 -3.03 4.84
CA ILE A 64 -12.24 -3.27 6.29
C ILE A 64 -10.95 -3.87 6.84
N ILE A 65 -10.55 -3.40 8.02
CA ILE A 65 -9.34 -3.83 8.71
C ILE A 65 -9.73 -4.81 9.80
N VAL A 66 -9.27 -6.05 9.67
CA VAL A 66 -9.26 -7.04 10.74
C VAL A 66 -8.00 -6.83 11.57
N ALA A 67 -8.20 -6.23 12.73
CA ALA A 67 -7.17 -5.72 13.61
C ALA A 67 -6.66 -6.78 14.59
N ILE A 68 -5.35 -6.98 14.62
CA ILE A 68 -4.66 -7.63 15.75
C ILE A 68 -4.50 -6.54 16.82
N ASP A 69 -5.55 -6.36 17.62
CA ASP A 69 -5.66 -5.34 18.66
C ASP A 69 -5.48 -5.92 20.07
N ASP A 70 -5.46 -5.03 21.07
CA ASP A 70 -5.27 -5.41 22.48
C ASP A 70 -6.35 -6.38 22.97
N LYS A 71 -7.58 -6.23 22.46
CA LYS A 71 -8.68 -7.16 22.73
C LYS A 71 -8.35 -8.57 22.23
N SER A 72 -7.84 -8.67 21.01
CA SER A 72 -7.47 -9.96 20.42
C SER A 72 -6.24 -10.57 21.08
N ILE A 73 -5.23 -9.77 21.44
CA ILE A 73 -4.04 -10.23 22.18
C ILE A 73 -4.44 -10.75 23.56
N THR A 74 -5.33 -10.03 24.26
CA THR A 74 -5.81 -10.45 25.58
C THR A 74 -6.53 -11.80 25.53
N ALA A 75 -7.31 -12.04 24.48
CA ALA A 75 -8.13 -13.24 24.36
C ALA A 75 -7.38 -14.44 23.75
N LEU A 76 -6.52 -14.20 22.75
CA LEU A 76 -5.84 -15.24 21.97
C LEU A 76 -4.39 -15.49 22.40
N GLY A 77 -3.85 -14.64 23.27
CA GLY A 77 -2.48 -14.70 23.74
C GLY A 77 -1.53 -13.76 22.98
N GLN A 78 -0.26 -13.79 23.40
CA GLN A 78 0.78 -12.90 22.92
C GLN A 78 1.07 -13.09 21.42
N TRP A 79 1.26 -11.98 20.72
CA TRP A 79 1.74 -11.94 19.33
C TRP A 79 3.27 -12.19 19.27
N PRO A 80 3.81 -12.90 18.26
CA PRO A 80 3.14 -13.49 17.09
C PRO A 80 2.35 -14.76 17.41
N TRP A 81 1.14 -14.86 16.83
CA TRP A 81 0.31 -16.04 16.99
C TRP A 81 0.81 -17.24 16.18
N PRO A 82 0.49 -18.48 16.58
CA PRO A 82 0.72 -19.66 15.75
C PRO A 82 0.02 -19.53 14.38
N ARG A 83 0.59 -20.11 13.33
CA ARG A 83 0.01 -20.06 11.97
C ARG A 83 -1.32 -20.78 11.89
N SER A 84 -1.59 -21.74 12.79
CA SER A 84 -2.91 -22.36 12.94
C SER A 84 -4.01 -21.35 13.36
N THR A 85 -3.67 -20.37 14.20
CA THR A 85 -4.60 -19.28 14.59
C THR A 85 -4.86 -18.34 13.42
N LEU A 86 -3.83 -17.97 12.66
CA LEU A 86 -3.98 -17.18 11.44
C LEU A 86 -4.80 -17.94 10.38
N ALA A 87 -4.57 -19.24 10.24
CA ALA A 87 -5.32 -20.10 9.32
C ALA A 87 -6.82 -20.13 9.70
N ARG A 88 -7.13 -20.22 11.00
CA ARG A 88 -8.50 -20.10 11.51
C ARG A 88 -9.09 -18.72 11.17
N LEU A 89 -8.37 -17.64 11.44
CA LEU A 89 -8.82 -16.29 11.11
C LEU A 89 -9.15 -16.15 9.61
N VAL A 90 -8.27 -16.60 8.72
CA VAL A 90 -8.48 -16.55 7.27
C VAL A 90 -9.72 -17.35 6.85
N ARG A 91 -9.94 -18.54 7.43
CA ARG A 91 -11.13 -19.35 7.17
C ARG A 91 -12.42 -18.66 7.63
N GLU A 92 -12.43 -18.08 8.83
CA GLU A 92 -13.61 -17.36 9.34
C GLU A 92 -13.94 -16.13 8.49
N ILE A 93 -12.91 -15.39 8.03
CA ILE A 93 -13.11 -14.30 7.07
C ILE A 93 -13.68 -14.84 5.75
N SER A 94 -13.17 -15.97 5.25
CA SER A 94 -13.62 -16.60 4.01
C SER A 94 -15.11 -16.95 4.01
N HIS A 95 -15.66 -17.38 5.15
CA HIS A 95 -17.09 -17.67 5.28
C HIS A 95 -17.99 -16.48 4.93
N ALA A 96 -17.52 -15.25 5.14
CA ALA A 96 -18.26 -14.04 4.75
C ALA A 96 -18.19 -13.72 3.26
N ARG A 97 -17.33 -14.41 2.48
CA ARG A 97 -17.05 -14.18 1.05
C ARG A 97 -16.59 -12.74 0.77
N PRO A 98 -15.42 -12.32 1.29
CA PRO A 98 -14.82 -11.04 0.93
C PRO A 98 -14.45 -11.03 -0.56
N ALA A 99 -14.21 -9.84 -1.10
CA ALA A 99 -13.69 -9.70 -2.46
C ALA A 99 -12.22 -10.17 -2.53
N ALA A 100 -11.40 -9.81 -1.54
CA ALA A 100 -10.03 -10.29 -1.37
C ALA A 100 -9.55 -10.09 0.07
N ILE A 101 -8.50 -10.81 0.46
CA ILE A 101 -7.86 -10.70 1.77
C ILE A 101 -6.40 -10.27 1.59
N GLY A 102 -6.00 -9.11 2.10
CA GLY A 102 -4.61 -8.68 2.15
C GLY A 102 -4.02 -8.90 3.55
N LEU A 103 -2.90 -9.62 3.65
CA LEU A 103 -2.20 -9.81 4.92
C LEU A 103 -1.02 -8.84 4.99
N ASP A 104 -1.07 -7.87 5.90
CA ASP A 104 0.03 -6.95 6.18
C ASP A 104 0.96 -7.52 7.26
N ILE A 105 1.37 -8.78 7.07
CA ILE A 105 2.16 -9.58 8.02
C ILE A 105 3.22 -10.37 7.24
N LEU A 106 4.49 -10.03 7.43
CA LEU A 106 5.61 -10.76 6.81
C LEU A 106 5.91 -12.03 7.60
N MET A 107 5.85 -13.19 6.94
CA MET A 107 6.11 -14.50 7.54
C MET A 107 7.31 -15.17 6.87
N ALA A 108 8.49 -14.54 6.96
CA ALA A 108 9.71 -14.99 6.30
C ALA A 108 10.34 -16.23 6.98
N GLU A 109 9.92 -16.55 8.20
CA GLU A 109 10.46 -17.66 8.99
C GLU A 109 9.38 -18.71 9.30
N PRO A 110 9.76 -20.00 9.39
CA PRO A 110 8.89 -21.09 9.82
C PRO A 110 8.22 -20.82 11.17
N ASP A 111 7.02 -21.36 11.36
CA ASP A 111 6.36 -21.27 12.66
C ASP A 111 7.14 -22.02 13.73
N ARG A 112 7.57 -21.27 14.76
CA ARG A 112 8.31 -21.81 15.91
C ARG A 112 7.46 -22.75 16.77
N LEU A 113 6.13 -22.64 16.65
CA LEU A 113 5.16 -23.43 17.41
C LEU A 113 4.60 -24.63 16.62
N SER A 114 5.15 -24.90 15.43
CA SER A 114 4.83 -26.12 14.69
C SER A 114 5.36 -27.37 15.41
N ALA A 115 4.66 -28.50 15.28
CA ALA A 115 5.01 -29.75 15.95
C ALA A 115 6.44 -30.20 15.60
N GLU A 116 6.81 -30.12 14.32
CA GLU A 116 8.15 -30.43 13.81
C GLU A 116 9.24 -29.63 14.51
N ARG A 117 9.03 -28.31 14.70
CA ARG A 117 10.01 -27.42 15.35
C ARG A 117 10.10 -27.65 16.85
N LEU A 118 8.99 -28.00 17.48
CA LEU A 118 8.99 -28.37 18.90
C LEU A 118 9.80 -29.65 19.12
N LEU A 119 9.66 -30.64 18.24
CA LEU A 119 10.45 -31.89 18.27
C LEU A 119 11.95 -31.63 18.10
N ASP A 120 12.34 -30.71 17.22
CA ASP A 120 13.75 -30.33 17.04
C ASP A 120 14.34 -29.60 18.26
N GLN A 121 13.54 -28.78 18.95
CA GLN A 121 13.99 -27.99 20.09
C GLN A 121 14.08 -28.80 21.38
N ILE A 122 13.18 -29.76 21.58
CA ILE A 122 13.09 -30.55 22.80
C ILE A 122 13.59 -31.96 22.48
N ARG A 123 14.86 -32.21 22.79
CA ARG A 123 15.57 -33.47 22.48
C ARG A 123 15.11 -34.70 23.29
N GLN A 124 14.17 -34.55 24.22
CA GLN A 124 13.74 -35.59 25.16
C GLN A 124 12.22 -35.80 25.12
N PHE A 125 11.65 -36.02 23.94
CA PHE A 125 10.31 -36.57 23.85
C PHE A 125 10.34 -38.09 23.95
N ASP A 126 9.30 -38.65 24.57
CA ASP A 126 8.99 -40.07 24.43
C ASP A 126 8.78 -40.42 22.95
N ILE A 127 9.15 -41.63 22.53
CA ILE A 127 9.00 -42.10 21.16
C ILE A 127 7.54 -42.04 20.70
N GLU A 128 6.59 -42.33 21.60
CA GLU A 128 5.17 -42.34 21.27
C GLU A 128 4.63 -40.91 21.07
N ILE A 129 5.05 -39.98 21.94
CA ILE A 129 4.68 -38.57 21.82
C ILE A 129 5.28 -37.97 20.56
N SER A 130 6.53 -38.31 20.25
CA SER A 130 7.21 -37.88 19.03
C SER A 130 6.46 -38.36 17.79
N ALA A 131 6.09 -39.64 17.75
CA ALA A 131 5.35 -40.21 16.62
C ALA A 131 3.98 -39.53 16.42
N ARG A 132 3.26 -39.22 17.51
CA ARG A 132 1.98 -38.51 17.43
C ARG A 132 2.14 -37.06 16.99
N LEU A 133 3.16 -36.35 17.46
CA LEU A 133 3.42 -34.96 17.08
C LEU A 133 3.86 -34.85 15.62
N SER A 134 4.71 -35.75 15.13
CA SER A 134 5.12 -35.80 13.72
C SER A 134 3.96 -36.13 12.76
N ALA A 135 2.86 -36.69 13.26
CA ALA A 135 1.68 -36.99 12.45
C ALA A 135 0.72 -35.79 12.33
N LEU A 136 0.91 -34.72 13.11
CA LEU A 136 0.11 -33.50 12.99
C LEU A 136 0.57 -32.69 11.77
N PRO A 137 -0.35 -32.05 11.03
CA PRO A 137 0.02 -31.18 9.93
C PRO A 137 0.82 -29.98 10.45
N SER A 138 1.77 -29.51 9.64
CA SER A 138 2.50 -28.28 9.93
C SER A 138 1.54 -27.10 10.04
N THR A 139 1.80 -26.17 10.97
CA THR A 139 0.97 -24.98 11.11
C THR A 139 1.12 -24.03 9.93
N ASP A 140 2.30 -24.00 9.29
CA ASP A 140 2.52 -23.29 8.02
C ASP A 140 1.69 -23.91 6.89
N GLU A 141 1.60 -25.25 6.82
CA GLU A 141 0.76 -25.96 5.85
C GLU A 141 -0.74 -25.67 6.07
N LEU A 142 -1.19 -25.63 7.32
CA LEU A 142 -2.58 -25.26 7.64
C LEU A 142 -2.93 -23.85 7.16
N LEU A 143 -1.98 -22.91 7.27
CA LEU A 143 -2.16 -21.56 6.76
C LEU A 143 -2.09 -21.53 5.24
N ALA A 144 -1.15 -22.24 4.62
CA ALA A 144 -1.04 -22.35 3.17
C ALA A 144 -2.37 -22.86 2.56
N ARG A 145 -2.97 -23.93 3.11
CA ARG A 145 -4.28 -24.42 2.66
C ARG A 145 -5.37 -23.35 2.78
N ALA A 146 -5.44 -22.66 3.92
CA ALA A 146 -6.41 -21.59 4.12
C ALA A 146 -6.22 -20.41 3.13
N LEU A 147 -4.97 -20.08 2.77
CA LEU A 147 -4.67 -19.07 1.77
C LEU A 147 -5.06 -19.54 0.36
N ALA A 148 -4.78 -20.79 0.01
CA ALA A 148 -5.10 -21.36 -1.31
C ALA A 148 -6.61 -21.41 -1.58
N ASP A 149 -7.42 -21.63 -0.54
CA ASP A 149 -8.88 -21.64 -0.63
C ASP A 149 -9.50 -20.23 -0.68
N THR A 150 -8.68 -19.17 -0.74
CA THR A 150 -9.14 -17.77 -0.71
C THR A 150 -8.39 -16.88 -1.69
N SER A 151 -8.98 -15.74 -2.01
CA SER A 151 -8.35 -14.66 -2.78
C SER A 151 -7.39 -13.86 -1.90
N ALA A 152 -6.37 -14.52 -1.35
CA ALA A 152 -5.42 -13.92 -0.40
C ALA A 152 -4.17 -13.35 -1.07
N VAL A 153 -3.68 -12.22 -0.56
CA VAL A 153 -2.49 -11.52 -1.03
C VAL A 153 -1.51 -11.35 0.13
N LEU A 154 -0.25 -11.71 -0.11
CA LEU A 154 0.82 -11.63 0.88
C LEU A 154 1.75 -10.43 0.64
N PRO A 155 2.42 -9.95 1.70
CA PRO A 155 3.26 -8.78 1.61
C PRO A 155 4.67 -9.16 1.12
N LEU A 156 5.28 -8.21 0.42
CA LEU A 156 6.70 -8.18 0.11
C LEU A 156 7.32 -6.95 0.77
N VAL A 157 8.56 -7.07 1.24
CA VAL A 157 9.35 -5.97 1.76
C VAL A 157 10.56 -5.76 0.86
N ALA A 158 10.72 -4.56 0.33
CA ALA A 158 11.86 -4.23 -0.53
C ALA A 158 13.17 -4.14 0.27
N THR A 159 14.26 -4.62 -0.33
CA THR A 159 15.61 -4.54 0.24
C THR A 159 16.58 -3.91 -0.75
N ARG A 160 17.56 -3.16 -0.24
CA ARG A 160 18.61 -2.58 -1.11
C ARG A 160 19.53 -3.65 -1.69
N GLU A 161 19.75 -4.71 -0.94
CA GLU A 161 20.59 -5.84 -1.34
C GLU A 161 19.74 -6.91 -2.05
N SER A 162 20.40 -7.65 -2.94
CA SER A 162 19.80 -8.82 -3.57
C SER A 162 19.66 -9.94 -2.54
N THR A 163 18.45 -10.49 -2.43
CA THR A 163 18.13 -11.58 -1.50
C THR A 163 18.18 -12.95 -2.17
N GLY A 164 18.32 -13.01 -3.50
CA GLY A 164 18.20 -14.25 -4.27
C GLY A 164 16.78 -14.85 -4.32
N VAL A 165 15.80 -14.21 -3.68
CA VAL A 165 14.40 -14.63 -3.70
C VAL A 165 13.82 -14.35 -5.09
N VAL A 166 13.18 -15.36 -5.68
CA VAL A 166 12.47 -15.21 -6.96
C VAL A 166 11.23 -14.36 -6.75
N LEU A 167 11.20 -13.19 -7.37
CA LEU A 167 10.05 -12.29 -7.33
C LEU A 167 8.89 -12.87 -8.15
N ARG A 168 7.78 -13.16 -7.48
CA ARG A 168 6.50 -13.52 -8.11
C ARG A 168 5.54 -12.34 -8.05
N ALA A 169 5.71 -11.36 -8.93
CA ALA A 169 4.81 -10.21 -9.00
C ALA A 169 3.79 -10.40 -10.14
N ALA A 170 2.59 -9.86 -9.96
CA ALA A 170 1.62 -9.78 -11.05
C ALA A 170 2.15 -8.86 -12.17
N PRO A 171 1.88 -9.19 -13.45
CA PRO A 171 2.44 -8.45 -14.58
C PRO A 171 1.95 -7.01 -14.62
N ILE A 172 2.89 -6.08 -14.82
CA ILE A 172 2.62 -4.66 -15.06
C ILE A 172 2.92 -4.37 -16.53
N LEU A 173 1.88 -4.18 -17.33
CA LEU A 173 1.98 -3.92 -18.76
C LEU A 173 2.12 -2.41 -18.99
N VAL A 174 3.31 -1.99 -19.41
CA VAL A 174 3.59 -0.59 -19.73
C VAL A 174 3.02 -0.25 -21.11
N ARG A 175 2.19 0.79 -21.18
CA ARG A 175 1.58 1.31 -22.42
C ARG A 175 1.98 2.76 -22.60
N ASP A 176 2.82 3.03 -23.60
CA ASP A 176 3.10 4.42 -23.98
C ASP A 176 2.01 4.93 -24.91
N THR A 177 1.40 6.05 -24.54
CA THR A 177 0.34 6.68 -25.33
C THR A 177 0.83 7.36 -26.60
N ASN A 178 2.14 7.58 -26.78
CA ASN A 178 2.68 8.33 -27.92
C ASN A 178 3.99 7.77 -28.53
N SER A 179 4.45 6.58 -28.15
CA SER A 179 5.74 6.05 -28.63
C SER A 179 5.58 4.84 -29.54
N GLN A 180 6.47 4.78 -30.55
CA GLN A 180 6.71 3.57 -31.35
C GLN A 180 7.09 2.38 -30.46
N PRO A 181 6.90 1.12 -30.92
CA PRO A 181 7.05 -0.11 -30.13
C PRO A 181 8.37 -0.30 -29.36
N ASP A 182 9.42 0.47 -29.68
CA ASP A 182 10.75 0.40 -29.04
C ASP A 182 10.84 1.08 -27.65
N ALA A 183 9.72 1.61 -27.12
CA ALA A 183 9.64 2.19 -25.78
C ALA A 183 9.85 1.18 -24.62
N ALA A 184 9.96 -0.12 -24.92
CA ALA A 184 10.18 -1.19 -23.93
C ALA A 184 11.50 -1.05 -23.14
N SER A 185 12.44 -0.21 -23.58
CA SER A 185 13.74 0.00 -22.93
C SER A 185 13.79 1.26 -22.05
N GLN A 186 12.70 2.01 -21.93
CA GLN A 186 12.72 3.27 -21.20
C GLN A 186 12.67 3.00 -19.70
N ARG A 187 13.79 3.30 -19.01
CA ARG A 187 13.89 3.17 -17.56
C ARG A 187 12.89 4.11 -16.89
N LEU A 188 11.84 3.54 -16.33
CA LEU A 188 10.86 4.28 -15.55
C LEU A 188 11.53 4.87 -14.31
N ASN A 189 11.10 6.08 -13.95
CA ASN A 189 11.40 6.66 -12.66
C ASN A 189 10.46 6.01 -11.65
N VAL A 190 10.94 5.02 -10.90
CA VAL A 190 10.21 4.39 -9.79
C VAL A 190 11.22 4.02 -8.71
N PRO A 191 10.82 3.86 -7.44
CA PRO A 191 11.73 3.41 -6.40
C PRO A 191 12.38 2.07 -6.73
N ARG A 192 13.71 2.02 -6.63
CA ARG A 192 14.53 0.86 -7.02
C ARG A 192 15.11 0.14 -5.82
N PHE A 193 15.07 -1.19 -5.90
CA PHE A 193 15.57 -2.09 -4.87
C PHE A 193 16.28 -3.28 -5.50
N GLY A 194 17.26 -3.83 -4.80
CA GLY A 194 18.06 -4.97 -5.26
C GLY A 194 17.37 -6.32 -5.07
N GLY A 195 16.39 -6.39 -4.17
CA GLY A 195 15.66 -7.62 -3.85
C GLY A 195 14.41 -7.37 -3.01
N VAL A 196 13.78 -8.47 -2.62
CA VAL A 196 12.63 -8.49 -1.71
C VAL A 196 12.77 -9.59 -0.68
N VAL A 197 12.15 -9.38 0.48
CA VAL A 197 11.86 -10.43 1.46
C VAL A 197 10.35 -10.68 1.41
N GLY A 198 9.97 -11.94 1.18
CA GLY A 198 8.58 -12.38 1.20
C GLY A 198 8.34 -13.39 2.32
N SER A 199 7.12 -13.92 2.36
CA SER A 199 6.79 -15.06 3.22
C SER A 199 7.46 -16.35 2.74
N LEU A 200 7.45 -17.39 3.57
CA LEU A 200 7.91 -18.74 3.22
C LEU A 200 7.39 -19.18 1.86
N GLU A 201 8.19 -19.94 1.10
CA GLU A 201 7.83 -20.34 -0.27
C GLU A 201 6.49 -21.09 -0.35
N GLU A 202 6.17 -21.90 0.66
CA GLU A 202 4.90 -22.63 0.73
C GLU A 202 3.70 -21.69 0.86
N LEU A 203 3.79 -20.70 1.78
CA LEU A 203 2.76 -19.68 1.97
C LEU A 203 2.65 -18.78 0.75
N ASP A 204 3.80 -18.37 0.21
CA ASP A 204 3.88 -17.59 -1.01
C ASP A 204 3.13 -18.31 -2.12
N ARG A 205 3.49 -19.56 -2.45
CA ARG A 205 2.88 -20.32 -3.55
C ARG A 205 1.36 -20.47 -3.41
N ALA A 206 0.86 -20.57 -2.18
CA ALA A 206 -0.57 -20.65 -1.90
C ALA A 206 -1.34 -19.32 -2.09
N ALA A 207 -0.66 -18.18 -2.04
CA ALA A 207 -1.30 -16.87 -2.20
C ALA A 207 -1.68 -16.57 -3.66
N SER A 208 -2.82 -15.90 -3.84
CA SER A 208 -3.33 -15.42 -5.14
C SER A 208 -2.58 -14.20 -5.68
N GLY A 209 -1.80 -13.51 -4.84
CA GLY A 209 -1.04 -12.32 -5.21
C GLY A 209 0.06 -11.97 -4.21
N ARG A 210 1.00 -11.14 -4.63
CA ARG A 210 1.99 -10.52 -3.72
C ARG A 210 2.20 -9.05 -4.07
N GLY A 211 2.34 -8.21 -3.06
CA GLY A 211 2.59 -6.79 -3.27
C GLY A 211 3.40 -6.15 -2.16
N LEU A 212 4.08 -5.06 -2.49
CA LEU A 212 4.99 -4.38 -1.57
C LEU A 212 4.26 -3.54 -0.52
N ILE A 213 4.69 -3.66 0.73
CA ILE A 213 4.22 -2.83 1.85
C ILE A 213 5.21 -1.71 2.19
N THR A 214 6.28 -1.56 1.40
CA THR A 214 7.32 -0.55 1.62
C THR A 214 6.78 0.86 1.39
N ILE A 215 6.83 1.69 2.44
CA ILE A 215 6.48 3.11 2.40
C ILE A 215 7.75 3.95 2.49
N LEU A 216 7.82 5.04 1.74
CA LEU A 216 8.95 5.95 1.67
C LEU A 216 8.52 7.36 2.13
N PRO A 217 8.42 7.61 3.45
CA PRO A 217 7.97 8.89 3.96
C PRO A 217 9.00 10.00 3.70
N THR A 218 8.52 11.22 3.49
CA THR A 218 9.36 12.42 3.39
C THR A 218 9.24 13.21 4.68
N ASP A 219 10.37 13.48 5.33
CA ASP A 219 10.43 14.12 6.66
C ASP A 219 9.58 13.38 7.71
N GLY A 220 9.49 12.05 7.60
CA GLY A 220 8.72 11.20 8.50
C GLY A 220 7.19 11.28 8.34
N ILE A 221 6.67 12.00 7.33
CA ILE A 221 5.24 12.12 7.05
C ILE A 221 4.92 11.43 5.72
N ILE A 222 3.89 10.59 5.72
CA ILE A 222 3.42 9.90 4.51
C ILE A 222 2.49 10.82 3.73
N ARG A 223 3.03 11.50 2.73
CA ARG A 223 2.25 12.33 1.77
C ARG A 223 2.05 11.65 0.44
N ARG A 224 2.92 10.69 0.12
CA ARG A 224 3.06 10.02 -1.17
C ARG A 224 3.24 8.54 -0.90
N ILE A 225 2.56 7.69 -1.67
CA ILE A 225 2.66 6.24 -1.57
C ILE A 225 3.02 5.72 -2.96
N PRO A 226 4.22 5.12 -3.15
CA PRO A 226 4.58 4.48 -4.39
C PRO A 226 3.64 3.30 -4.66
N LEU A 227 3.10 3.21 -5.88
CA LEU A 227 2.24 2.10 -6.29
C LEU A 227 2.98 1.06 -7.12
N VAL A 228 4.11 1.44 -7.71
CA VAL A 228 4.95 0.59 -8.55
C VAL A 228 6.40 0.73 -8.09
N PHE A 229 7.09 -0.40 -8.03
CA PHE A 229 8.49 -0.52 -7.64
C PHE A 229 9.27 -1.25 -8.73
N ASP A 230 10.56 -0.96 -8.85
CA ASP A 230 11.50 -1.71 -9.68
C ASP A 230 12.40 -2.54 -8.76
N ILE A 231 12.23 -3.86 -8.84
CA ILE A 231 12.99 -4.85 -8.08
C ILE A 231 13.91 -5.56 -9.06
N ASN A 232 15.19 -5.18 -9.07
CA ASN A 232 16.20 -5.75 -9.95
C ASN A 232 15.77 -5.84 -11.43
N GLY A 233 15.12 -4.80 -11.96
CA GLY A 233 14.64 -4.72 -13.34
C GLY A 233 13.22 -5.24 -13.56
N THR A 234 12.56 -5.80 -12.55
CA THR A 234 11.18 -6.29 -12.64
C THR A 234 10.23 -5.36 -11.89
N LEU A 235 9.17 -4.91 -12.57
CA LEU A 235 8.16 -4.06 -11.94
C LEU A 235 7.28 -4.88 -10.99
N ALA A 236 7.04 -4.35 -9.79
CA ALA A 236 6.19 -4.98 -8.79
C ALA A 236 5.17 -3.98 -8.21
N PRO A 237 3.92 -4.42 -7.95
CA PRO A 237 2.88 -3.56 -7.40
C PRO A 237 3.01 -3.39 -5.88
N ALA A 238 2.48 -2.28 -5.36
CA ALA A 238 2.17 -2.16 -3.93
C ALA A 238 1.07 -3.15 -3.50
N LEU A 239 1.09 -3.59 -2.24
CA LEU A 239 0.09 -4.52 -1.67
C LEU A 239 -1.34 -4.02 -1.90
N LEU A 240 -1.55 -2.71 -1.74
CA LEU A 240 -2.88 -2.11 -1.83
C LEU A 240 -3.55 -2.31 -3.21
N ILE A 241 -2.80 -2.15 -4.31
CA ILE A 241 -3.35 -2.34 -5.66
C ILE A 241 -3.37 -3.81 -6.08
N GLU A 242 -2.51 -4.65 -5.50
CA GLU A 242 -2.54 -6.10 -5.72
C GLU A 242 -3.78 -6.74 -5.12
N VAL A 243 -4.19 -6.30 -3.93
CA VAL A 243 -5.46 -6.73 -3.34
C VAL A 243 -6.64 -6.31 -4.21
N LEU A 244 -6.61 -5.12 -4.84
CA LEU A 244 -7.62 -4.70 -5.81
C LEU A 244 -7.63 -5.55 -7.08
N ARG A 245 -6.45 -5.94 -7.59
CA ARG A 245 -6.32 -6.83 -8.75
C ARG A 245 -6.99 -8.18 -8.50
N VAL A 246 -6.66 -8.77 -7.36
CA VAL A 246 -7.20 -10.05 -6.93
C VAL A 246 -8.70 -9.94 -6.65
N ALA A 247 -9.16 -8.86 -6.01
CA ALA A 247 -10.59 -8.61 -5.77
C ALA A 247 -11.41 -8.49 -7.06
N GLN A 248 -10.84 -7.87 -8.10
CA GLN A 248 -11.49 -7.69 -9.40
C GLN A 248 -11.26 -8.85 -10.37
N HIS A 249 -10.50 -9.87 -9.98
CA HIS A 249 -10.18 -11.03 -10.83
C HIS A 249 -9.53 -10.64 -12.17
N VAL A 250 -8.58 -9.69 -12.11
CA VAL A 250 -7.84 -9.20 -13.29
C VAL A 250 -6.43 -9.77 -13.33
N ASP A 251 -5.92 -10.08 -14.51
CA ASP A 251 -4.62 -10.74 -14.64
C ASP A 251 -3.42 -9.79 -14.54
N ALA A 252 -3.59 -8.52 -14.91
CA ALA A 252 -2.48 -7.58 -15.06
C ALA A 252 -2.86 -6.14 -14.69
N PHE A 253 -1.83 -5.35 -14.38
CA PHE A 253 -1.92 -3.90 -14.31
C PHE A 253 -1.59 -3.27 -15.66
N HIS A 254 -2.17 -2.10 -15.92
CA HIS A 254 -1.76 -1.26 -17.05
C HIS A 254 -1.14 0.02 -16.51
N LEU A 255 0.13 0.23 -16.81
CA LEU A 255 0.87 1.45 -16.48
C LEU A 255 0.98 2.31 -17.73
N PHE A 256 0.34 3.47 -17.73
CA PHE A 256 0.34 4.38 -18.86
C PHE A 256 1.44 5.41 -18.71
N THR A 257 2.25 5.52 -19.75
CA THR A 257 3.31 6.50 -19.86
C THR A 257 3.05 7.45 -21.01
N ARG A 258 3.65 8.63 -20.93
CA ARG A 258 3.64 9.63 -22.00
C ARG A 258 5.04 10.21 -22.11
N ARG A 259 5.71 9.93 -23.24
CA ARG A 259 7.11 10.35 -23.48
C ARG A 259 8.05 9.85 -22.36
N GLY A 260 7.83 8.62 -21.88
CA GLY A 260 8.61 8.00 -20.81
C GLY A 260 8.27 8.42 -19.38
N ALA A 261 7.43 9.45 -19.17
CA ALA A 261 6.95 9.82 -17.85
C ALA A 261 5.70 9.00 -17.48
N ILE A 262 5.63 8.52 -16.24
CA ILE A 262 4.44 7.85 -15.71
C ILE A 262 3.31 8.87 -15.58
N GLU A 263 2.09 8.49 -15.98
CA GLU A 263 0.90 9.35 -15.83
C GLU A 263 -0.22 8.68 -15.04
N ARG A 264 -0.47 7.38 -15.28
CA ARG A 264 -1.64 6.70 -14.72
C ARG A 264 -1.38 5.21 -14.59
N ILE A 265 -1.95 4.60 -13.56
CA ILE A 265 -2.08 3.14 -13.45
C ILE A 265 -3.56 2.76 -13.45
N SER A 266 -3.90 1.59 -14.00
CA SER A 266 -5.23 0.99 -13.84
C SER A 266 -5.18 -0.50 -13.54
N VAL A 267 -6.18 -0.95 -12.80
CA VAL A 267 -6.47 -2.34 -12.48
C VAL A 267 -7.98 -2.56 -12.53
N GLY A 268 -8.44 -3.33 -13.51
CA GLY A 268 -9.86 -3.45 -13.82
C GLY A 268 -10.51 -2.10 -14.04
N ASP A 269 -11.57 -1.82 -13.27
CA ASP A 269 -12.35 -0.58 -13.33
C ASP A 269 -11.72 0.57 -12.53
N TRP A 270 -10.71 0.28 -11.70
CA TRP A 270 -10.02 1.29 -10.91
C TRP A 270 -8.86 1.90 -11.69
N SER A 271 -8.70 3.22 -11.58
CA SER A 271 -7.53 3.92 -12.09
C SER A 271 -7.14 5.11 -11.22
N ALA A 272 -5.84 5.41 -11.16
CA ALA A 272 -5.32 6.56 -10.44
C ALA A 272 -4.24 7.27 -11.26
N ARG A 273 -4.29 8.60 -11.24
CA ARG A 273 -3.19 9.44 -11.76
C ARG A 273 -2.00 9.33 -10.80
N LEU A 274 -0.83 9.12 -11.37
CA LEU A 274 0.42 9.01 -10.63
C LEU A 274 1.30 10.22 -10.89
N GLU A 275 2.20 10.47 -9.94
CA GLU A 275 3.37 11.30 -10.17
C GLU A 275 4.39 10.55 -11.06
N ASP A 276 5.39 11.28 -11.54
CA ASP A 276 6.38 10.78 -12.49
C ASP A 276 7.22 9.62 -11.93
N ASP A 277 7.33 9.54 -10.60
CA ASP A 277 8.01 8.47 -9.85
C ASP A 277 7.11 7.26 -9.50
N GLY A 278 5.87 7.24 -10.01
CA GLY A 278 4.91 6.17 -9.75
C GLY A 278 4.20 6.24 -8.39
N ALA A 279 4.32 7.35 -7.66
CA ALA A 279 3.59 7.57 -6.41
C ALA A 279 2.22 8.22 -6.62
N VAL A 280 1.31 7.98 -5.66
CA VAL A 280 0.03 8.67 -5.53
C VAL A 280 0.03 9.50 -4.24
N ARG A 281 -0.68 10.64 -4.25
CA ARG A 281 -0.99 11.40 -3.03
C ARG A 281 -2.33 10.95 -2.47
N PRO A 282 -2.37 10.28 -1.31
CA PRO A 282 -3.63 9.90 -0.70
C PRO A 282 -4.40 11.16 -0.28
N TYR A 283 -5.72 11.12 -0.46
CA TYR A 283 -6.62 12.08 0.15
C TYR A 283 -7.18 11.47 1.43
N TYR A 284 -6.59 11.85 2.56
CA TYR A 284 -6.87 11.21 3.84
C TYR A 284 -8.23 11.64 4.40
N SER A 285 -8.94 10.68 4.98
CA SER A 285 -10.06 10.95 5.88
C SER A 285 -9.61 10.84 7.34
N HIS A 286 -10.38 11.44 8.25
CA HIS A 286 -10.27 11.12 9.66
C HIS A 286 -10.40 9.61 9.92
N ARG A 287 -9.83 9.16 11.03
CA ARG A 287 -10.00 7.78 11.49
C ARG A 287 -11.47 7.45 11.71
N ASP A 288 -11.92 6.35 11.11
CA ASP A 288 -13.30 5.86 11.26
C ASP A 288 -13.29 4.49 11.98
N PRO A 289 -13.79 4.40 13.22
CA PRO A 289 -13.87 3.14 13.96
C PRO A 289 -14.64 2.04 13.23
N ARG A 290 -15.59 2.38 12.35
CA ARG A 290 -16.37 1.41 11.56
C ARG A 290 -15.51 0.62 10.57
N ARG A 291 -14.32 1.12 10.22
CA ARG A 291 -13.34 0.43 9.38
C ARG A 291 -12.68 -0.74 10.10
N PHE A 292 -12.70 -0.77 11.43
CA PHE A 292 -12.00 -1.76 12.23
C PHE A 292 -12.93 -2.85 12.75
N VAL A 293 -12.38 -4.05 12.81
CA VAL A 293 -12.97 -5.25 13.41
C VAL A 293 -11.87 -6.00 14.14
N SER A 294 -12.07 -6.37 15.41
CA SER A 294 -11.06 -7.16 16.15
C SER A 294 -10.96 -8.57 15.59
N ALA A 295 -9.75 -9.09 15.41
CA ALA A 295 -9.51 -10.45 14.91
C ALA A 295 -10.17 -11.53 15.79
N VAL A 296 -10.21 -11.33 17.11
CA VAL A 296 -10.94 -12.25 18.01
C VAL A 296 -12.45 -12.25 17.76
N ASP A 297 -13.05 -11.10 17.42
CA ASP A 297 -14.49 -11.05 17.15
C ASP A 297 -14.85 -11.77 15.85
N VAL A 298 -13.93 -11.76 14.87
CA VAL A 298 -14.04 -12.59 13.67
C VAL A 298 -13.99 -14.07 14.04
N ILE A 299 -12.98 -14.47 14.81
CA ILE A 299 -12.77 -15.87 15.20
C ILE A 299 -13.93 -16.42 16.03
N ASP A 300 -14.49 -15.59 16.92
CA ASP A 300 -15.60 -15.97 17.79
C ASP A 300 -16.97 -15.87 17.10
N GLY A 301 -17.03 -15.45 15.83
CA GLY A 301 -18.27 -15.28 15.08
C GLY A 301 -19.19 -14.17 15.62
N LYS A 302 -18.62 -13.16 16.29
CA LYS A 302 -19.36 -12.04 16.93
C LYS A 302 -19.72 -10.91 15.96
N ILE A 303 -19.26 -11.00 14.72
CA ILE A 303 -19.43 -9.96 13.71
C ILE A 303 -20.43 -10.40 12.64
N ASP A 304 -21.22 -9.44 12.18
CA ASP A 304 -22.09 -9.67 11.03
C ASP A 304 -21.25 -9.86 9.76
N ASN A 305 -21.47 -10.98 9.07
CA ASN A 305 -20.82 -11.30 7.81
C ASN A 305 -21.03 -10.23 6.73
N GLU A 306 -22.13 -9.45 6.78
CA GLU A 306 -22.33 -8.30 5.87
C GLU A 306 -21.20 -7.26 5.97
N ARG A 307 -20.51 -7.16 7.11
CA ARG A 307 -19.38 -6.25 7.26
C ARG A 307 -18.18 -6.65 6.40
N LEU A 308 -18.03 -7.93 6.08
CA LEU A 308 -16.88 -8.45 5.32
C LEU A 308 -17.25 -8.88 3.89
N ARG A 309 -18.54 -9.10 3.61
CA ARG A 309 -19.05 -9.58 2.33
C ARG A 309 -18.72 -8.62 1.19
N GLN A 310 -18.10 -9.15 0.13
CA GLN A 310 -17.66 -8.36 -1.04
C GLN A 310 -16.78 -7.14 -0.69
N LYS A 311 -16.18 -7.12 0.50
CA LYS A 311 -15.21 -6.10 0.91
C LYS A 311 -13.80 -6.57 0.66
N VAL A 312 -12.89 -5.62 0.50
CA VAL A 312 -11.47 -5.90 0.70
C VAL A 312 -11.22 -6.00 2.21
N VAL A 313 -10.63 -7.11 2.66
CA VAL A 313 -10.31 -7.31 4.06
C VAL A 313 -8.79 -7.24 4.24
N LEU A 314 -8.30 -6.32 5.06
CA LEU A 314 -6.89 -6.20 5.39
C LEU A 314 -6.65 -6.71 6.81
N ILE A 315 -5.74 -7.65 6.98
CA ILE A 315 -5.34 -8.18 8.28
C ILE A 315 -4.03 -7.52 8.68
N GLY A 316 -3.99 -6.83 9.82
CA GLY A 316 -2.80 -6.10 10.24
C GLY A 316 -2.77 -5.76 11.72
N ALA A 317 -1.58 -5.36 12.19
CA ALA A 317 -1.36 -4.99 13.58
C ALA A 317 -2.04 -3.64 13.93
N ALA A 318 -2.75 -3.62 15.06
CA ALA A 318 -3.42 -2.43 15.59
C ALA A 318 -3.28 -2.25 17.11
N GLY A 319 -2.70 -3.24 17.82
CA GLY A 319 -2.51 -3.22 19.28
C GLY A 319 -1.38 -2.32 19.76
N VAL A 320 -1.47 -1.87 21.01
CA VAL A 320 -0.45 -1.08 21.69
C VAL A 320 0.82 -1.91 21.87
N GLY A 321 1.96 -1.37 21.45
CA GLY A 321 3.27 -2.05 21.52
C GLY A 321 3.58 -2.98 20.34
N LEU A 322 2.63 -3.24 19.43
CA LEU A 322 2.86 -3.95 18.17
C LEU A 322 3.03 -3.02 16.97
N VAL A 323 2.58 -1.76 17.09
CA VAL A 323 2.43 -0.87 15.94
C VAL A 323 3.39 0.31 16.00
N ASN A 324 4.11 0.51 14.90
CA ASN A 324 4.72 1.79 14.58
C ASN A 324 3.68 2.68 13.90
N TYR A 325 3.09 3.60 14.66
CA TYR A 325 2.17 4.60 14.11
C TYR A 325 2.89 5.48 13.10
N GLN A 326 2.22 5.71 11.99
CA GLN A 326 2.72 6.53 10.90
C GLN A 326 2.16 7.95 11.02
N ASN A 327 3.01 8.94 10.77
CA ASN A 327 2.54 10.31 10.69
C ASN A 327 1.95 10.58 9.31
N THR A 328 0.73 11.10 9.30
CA THR A 328 0.04 11.56 8.09
C THR A 328 -0.17 13.08 8.17
N PRO A 329 -0.50 13.74 7.04
CA PRO A 329 -0.87 15.15 7.01
C PRO A 329 -1.95 15.57 8.02
N LEU A 330 -2.85 14.65 8.39
CA LEU A 330 -3.92 14.91 9.37
C LEU A 330 -3.41 15.06 10.81
N ARG A 331 -2.18 14.61 11.10
CA ARG A 331 -1.61 14.52 12.46
C ARG A 331 -2.41 13.62 13.40
N GLU A 332 -3.09 12.63 12.82
CA GLU A 332 -3.72 11.54 13.55
C GLU A 332 -2.82 10.31 13.46
N PRO A 333 -2.62 9.57 14.56
CA PRO A 333 -1.85 8.34 14.53
C PRO A 333 -2.61 7.28 13.72
N MET A 334 -2.02 6.83 12.62
CA MET A 334 -2.57 5.77 11.75
C MET A 334 -1.63 4.57 11.71
N THR A 335 -2.18 3.36 11.64
CA THR A 335 -1.36 2.15 11.45
C THR A 335 -0.91 2.05 9.99
N GLY A 336 0.14 1.27 9.69
CA GLY A 336 0.56 1.03 8.31
C GLY A 336 -0.57 0.45 7.44
N THR A 337 -1.32 -0.50 8.00
CA THR A 337 -2.49 -1.11 7.36
C THR A 337 -3.63 -0.11 7.14
N GLU A 338 -3.85 0.82 8.06
CA GLU A 338 -4.83 1.89 7.88
C GLU A 338 -4.44 2.84 6.76
N VAL A 339 -3.15 3.20 6.66
CA VAL A 339 -2.65 4.02 5.55
C VAL A 339 -2.89 3.35 4.19
N GLN A 340 -2.72 2.03 4.10
CA GLN A 340 -3.06 1.28 2.88
C GLN A 340 -4.57 1.31 2.61
N ALA A 341 -5.40 1.13 3.64
CA ALA A 341 -6.87 1.16 3.53
C ALA A 341 -7.44 2.54 3.13
N GLN A 342 -6.71 3.63 3.36
CA GLN A 342 -7.12 4.99 3.00
C GLN A 342 -7.12 5.23 1.48
N LEU A 343 -6.38 4.43 0.71
CA LEU A 343 -6.33 4.49 -0.75
C LEU A 343 -7.37 3.60 -1.45
N LEU A 344 -8.07 2.75 -0.69
CA LEU A 344 -9.10 1.81 -1.16
C LEU A 344 -10.51 2.34 -0.87
#